data_AF-F8DCS1-F1
#
_entry.id   AF-F8DCS1-F1
#
_cell.length_a   1.000
_cell.length_b   1.000
_cell.length_c   1.000
_cell.angle_alpha   90.00
_cell.angle_beta   90.00
_cell.angle_gamma   90.00
#
_symmetry.space_group_name_H-M   'P 1'
#
loop_
_entity.id
_entity.type
_entity.pdbx_description
1 polymer ?
#
loop_
_entity_poly.entity_id
_entity_poly.type
_entity_poly.pdbx_seq_one_letter_code
_entity_poly.pdbx_strand_id
1 'polypeptide(L)'
;MTRPSPTTVAIAALGGLANVAVVLGLYARGDYPAPEVAVLAVTAFLVGFLPWFATAYTRLLTPAIGFLAALSGTAYLEFATPPPEWGQLGEYVVVDGPTHVSSYANAWDVWLALLTVAGVLEFAIRRGYGIGGDRLRNLPTLPFSRDRLVRTVGSVAALVGLAATLLVLRAGIRPPAAAAVVFLFAAAVTAVPLAALLARGIVVPTVLFALVPYTLVYEVFVTTDSPLHILLFGPYAIVLALAWVLEEAIRSRLGGWDGGRFAGREPA
;
A
#
# COMPACT_ATOMS: atom_id res chain seq x y z
N MET A 1 -13.04 -17.10 -14.98
CA MET A 1 -12.11 -15.96 -14.85
C MET A 1 -11.64 -15.58 -16.24
N THR A 2 -11.73 -14.31 -16.62
CA THR A 2 -11.23 -13.80 -17.89
C THR A 2 -9.70 -13.91 -17.90
N ARG A 3 -9.10 -14.31 -19.02
CA ARG A 3 -7.64 -14.35 -19.13
C ARG A 3 -7.12 -12.92 -19.40
N PRO A 4 -5.99 -12.50 -18.82
CA PRO A 4 -5.34 -11.24 -19.19
C PRO A 4 -5.00 -11.23 -20.68
N SER A 5 -5.19 -10.09 -21.35
CA SER A 5 -4.79 -9.95 -22.74
C SER A 5 -3.26 -9.81 -22.84
N PRO A 6 -2.64 -10.18 -23.98
CA PRO A 6 -1.21 -9.95 -24.22
C PRO A 6 -0.82 -8.47 -24.03
N THR A 7 -1.70 -7.54 -24.41
CA THR A 7 -1.50 -6.10 -24.22
C THR A 7 -1.41 -5.71 -22.74
N THR A 8 -2.26 -6.28 -21.89
CA THR A 8 -2.20 -6.05 -20.42
C THR A 8 -0.86 -6.49 -19.86
N VAL A 9 -0.37 -7.67 -20.26
CA VAL A 9 0.93 -8.20 -19.82
C VAL A 9 2.07 -7.34 -20.35
N ALA A 10 2.01 -6.90 -21.61
CA ALA A 10 3.04 -6.06 -22.22
C ALA A 10 3.15 -4.68 -21.52
N ILE A 11 2.02 -4.02 -21.24
CA ILE A 11 2.01 -2.74 -20.51
C ILE A 11 2.63 -2.91 -19.12
N ALA A 12 2.25 -3.97 -18.41
CA ALA A 12 2.80 -4.28 -17.09
C ALA A 12 4.31 -4.57 -17.15
N ALA A 13 4.76 -5.35 -18.13
CA ALA A 13 6.18 -5.66 -18.33
C ALA A 13 7.00 -4.40 -18.60
N LEU A 14 6.50 -3.48 -19.43
CA LEU A 14 7.15 -2.20 -19.68
C LEU A 14 7.24 -1.35 -18.40
N GLY A 15 6.18 -1.31 -17.60
CA GLY A 15 6.19 -0.63 -16.29
C GLY A 15 7.23 -1.23 -15.32
N GLY A 16 7.32 -2.56 -15.25
CA GLY A 16 8.32 -3.26 -14.45
C GLY A 16 9.75 -2.97 -14.92
N LEU A 17 10.01 -3.08 -16.23
CA LEU A 17 11.34 -2.80 -16.81
C LEU A 17 11.74 -1.34 -16.63
N ALA A 18 10.81 -0.40 -16.79
CA ALA A 18 11.07 1.01 -16.54
C ALA A 18 11.45 1.28 -15.08
N ASN A 19 10.76 0.65 -14.11
CA ASN A 19 11.13 0.77 -12.70
C ASN A 19 12.52 0.21 -12.43
N VAL A 20 12.86 -0.96 -12.98
CA VAL A 20 14.21 -1.55 -12.86
C VAL A 20 15.27 -0.60 -13.41
N ALA A 21 15.06 -0.06 -14.61
CA ALA A 21 16.01 0.85 -15.24
C ALA A 21 16.23 2.12 -14.40
N VAL A 22 15.16 2.71 -13.87
CA VAL A 22 15.26 3.89 -13.00
C VAL A 22 15.98 3.55 -11.69
N VAL A 23 15.59 2.47 -11.00
CA VAL A 23 16.22 2.07 -9.74
C VAL A 23 17.70 1.79 -9.94
N LEU A 24 18.09 0.98 -10.94
CA LEU A 24 19.50 0.69 -11.20
C LEU A 24 20.28 1.93 -11.63
N GLY A 25 19.67 2.83 -12.41
CA GLY A 25 20.29 4.09 -12.80
C GLY A 25 20.55 5.02 -11.60
N LEU A 26 19.61 5.09 -10.67
CA LEU A 26 19.76 5.86 -9.42
C LEU A 26 20.79 5.21 -8.48
N TYR A 27 20.79 3.88 -8.36
CA TYR A 27 21.82 3.14 -7.61
C TYR A 27 23.23 3.41 -8.15
N ALA A 28 23.40 3.34 -9.48
CA ALA A 28 24.68 3.62 -10.14
C ALA A 28 25.10 5.09 -9.98
N ARG A 29 24.14 6.02 -9.95
CA ARG A 29 24.42 7.45 -9.75
C ARG A 29 24.96 7.75 -8.35
N GLY A 30 24.41 7.12 -7.33
CA GLY A 30 24.80 7.35 -5.93
C GLY A 30 25.85 6.38 -5.40
N ASP A 31 26.52 5.62 -6.28
CA ASP A 31 27.53 4.61 -5.95
C ASP A 31 27.07 3.63 -4.84
N TYR A 32 25.77 3.31 -4.82
CA TYR A 32 25.20 2.46 -3.78
C TYR A 32 25.81 1.06 -3.81
N PRO A 33 26.18 0.49 -2.66
CA PRO A 33 26.54 -0.92 -2.58
C PRO A 33 25.32 -1.75 -2.98
N ALA A 34 25.40 -2.38 -4.15
CA ALA A 34 24.28 -3.15 -4.65
C ALA A 34 24.10 -4.41 -3.80
N PRO A 35 22.89 -4.69 -3.27
CA PRO A 35 22.56 -6.06 -2.90
C PRO A 35 22.66 -6.96 -4.14
N GLU A 36 22.46 -8.27 -3.98
CA GLU A 36 22.44 -9.19 -5.11
C GLU A 36 21.55 -8.64 -6.24
N VAL A 37 22.18 -8.24 -7.36
CA VAL A 37 21.55 -7.42 -8.41
C VAL A 37 20.28 -8.08 -8.96
N ALA A 38 20.26 -9.41 -8.99
CA ALA A 38 19.08 -10.18 -9.36
C ALA A 38 17.88 -9.94 -8.44
N VAL A 39 18.09 -9.92 -7.11
CA VAL A 39 17.02 -9.68 -6.13
C VAL A 39 16.47 -8.26 -6.26
N LEU A 40 17.36 -7.28 -6.42
CA LEU A 40 16.98 -5.87 -6.65
C LEU A 40 16.17 -5.73 -7.94
N ALA A 41 16.64 -6.33 -9.04
CA ALA A 41 15.94 -6.27 -10.32
C ALA A 41 14.57 -6.95 -10.26
N VAL A 42 14.45 -8.12 -9.62
CA VAL A 42 13.17 -8.84 -9.50
C VAL A 42 12.18 -8.05 -8.64
N THR A 43 12.60 -7.55 -7.47
CA THR A 43 11.71 -6.78 -6.58
C THR A 43 11.29 -5.46 -7.21
N ALA A 44 12.21 -4.72 -7.83
CA ALA A 44 11.88 -3.50 -8.58
C ALA A 44 10.96 -3.82 -9.78
N PHE A 45 11.19 -4.92 -10.50
CA PHE A 45 10.30 -5.32 -11.59
C PHE A 45 8.88 -5.56 -11.06
N LEU A 46 8.71 -6.28 -9.94
CA LEU A 46 7.40 -6.55 -9.36
C LEU A 46 6.66 -5.27 -8.91
N VAL A 47 7.37 -4.33 -8.28
CA VAL A 47 6.82 -3.04 -7.84
C VAL A 47 6.32 -2.21 -9.03
N GLY A 48 7.02 -2.25 -10.17
CA GLY A 48 6.53 -1.61 -11.39
C GLY A 48 5.44 -2.43 -12.10
N PHE A 49 5.60 -3.74 -12.20
CA PHE A 49 4.73 -4.61 -12.97
C PHE A 49 3.31 -4.68 -12.40
N LEU A 50 3.18 -4.96 -11.10
CA LEU A 50 1.88 -5.28 -10.49
C LEU A 50 0.87 -4.12 -10.53
N PRO A 51 1.23 -2.85 -10.25
CA PRO A 51 0.30 -1.73 -10.31
C PRO A 51 -0.17 -1.45 -11.74
N TRP A 52 0.73 -1.54 -12.72
CA TRP A 52 0.38 -1.39 -14.14
C TRP A 52 -0.48 -2.55 -14.64
N PHE A 53 -0.18 -3.78 -14.21
CA PHE A 53 -1.01 -4.95 -14.49
C PHE A 53 -2.42 -4.78 -13.93
N ALA A 54 -2.54 -4.46 -12.64
CA ALA A 54 -3.83 -4.22 -11.98
C ALA A 54 -4.60 -3.12 -12.72
N THR A 55 -3.94 -2.02 -13.07
CA THR A 55 -4.55 -0.89 -13.79
C THR A 55 -5.04 -1.29 -15.17
N ALA A 56 -4.21 -1.93 -15.98
CA ALA A 56 -4.58 -2.34 -17.33
C ALA A 56 -5.65 -3.45 -17.33
N TYR A 57 -5.62 -4.35 -16.35
CA TYR A 57 -6.55 -5.48 -16.25
C TYR A 57 -7.93 -5.07 -15.71
N THR A 58 -7.97 -4.12 -14.78
CA THR A 58 -9.20 -3.77 -14.03
C THR A 58 -9.75 -2.36 -14.30
N ARG A 59 -8.93 -1.48 -14.88
CA ARG A 59 -9.15 -0.03 -15.03
C ARG A 59 -9.26 0.76 -13.72
N LEU A 60 -8.71 0.22 -12.64
CA LEU A 60 -8.41 0.98 -11.42
C LEU A 60 -7.15 1.82 -11.67
N LEU A 61 -7.21 3.13 -11.52
CA LEU A 61 -6.10 4.03 -11.85
C LEU A 61 -5.15 4.28 -10.68
N THR A 62 -5.66 4.19 -9.45
CA THR A 62 -4.95 4.56 -8.23
C THR A 62 -3.68 3.75 -8.01
N PRO A 63 -3.60 2.42 -8.31
CA PRO A 63 -2.35 1.69 -8.21
C PRO A 63 -1.25 2.26 -9.11
N ALA A 64 -1.52 2.53 -10.40
CA ALA A 64 -0.51 3.10 -11.28
C ALA A 64 -0.13 4.54 -10.89
N ILE A 65 -1.11 5.36 -10.49
CA ILE A 65 -0.85 6.74 -10.03
C ILE A 65 0.01 6.73 -8.76
N GLY A 66 -0.33 5.90 -7.78
CA GLY A 66 0.43 5.75 -6.54
C GLY A 66 1.86 5.26 -6.80
N PHE A 67 2.03 4.30 -7.71
CA PHE A 67 3.34 3.84 -8.14
C PHE A 67 4.16 4.98 -8.76
N LEU A 68 3.58 5.72 -9.70
CA LEU A 68 4.25 6.86 -10.33
C LEU A 68 4.61 7.94 -9.31
N ALA A 69 3.74 8.23 -8.34
CA ALA A 69 4.02 9.16 -7.26
C ALA A 69 5.20 8.69 -6.38
N ALA A 70 5.23 7.41 -6.00
CA ALA A 70 6.34 6.86 -5.22
C ALA A 70 7.67 6.89 -5.99
N LEU A 71 7.67 6.45 -7.26
CA LEU A 71 8.88 6.43 -8.09
C LEU A 71 9.38 7.84 -8.40
N SER A 72 8.49 8.74 -8.83
CA SER A 72 8.87 10.13 -9.14
C SER A 72 9.29 10.89 -7.89
N GLY A 73 8.62 10.68 -6.75
CA GLY A 73 9.02 11.23 -5.46
C GLY A 73 10.41 10.75 -5.04
N THR A 74 10.69 9.45 -5.17
CA THR A 74 12.01 8.88 -4.90
C THR A 74 13.08 9.50 -5.78
N ALA A 75 12.85 9.53 -7.10
CA ALA A 75 13.80 10.13 -8.04
C ALA A 75 14.01 11.61 -7.74
N TYR A 76 12.94 12.36 -7.49
CA TYR A 76 13.02 13.77 -7.11
C TYR A 76 13.88 13.97 -5.86
N LEU A 77 13.63 13.21 -4.79
CA LEU A 77 14.43 13.28 -3.56
C LEU A 77 15.90 12.97 -3.84
N GLU A 78 16.19 11.90 -4.59
CA GLU A 78 17.57 11.50 -4.94
C GLU A 78 18.32 12.56 -5.78
N PHE A 79 17.61 13.35 -6.59
CA PHE A 79 18.21 14.46 -7.34
C PHE A 79 18.25 15.78 -6.56
N ALA A 80 17.37 15.95 -5.59
CA ALA A 80 17.24 17.19 -4.81
C ALA A 80 18.11 17.19 -3.55
N THR A 81 18.61 16.04 -3.10
CA THR A 81 19.52 15.93 -1.96
C THR A 81 20.96 15.66 -2.40
N PRO A 82 21.96 16.02 -1.57
CA PRO A 82 23.35 15.63 -1.81
C PRO A 82 23.47 14.09 -1.87
N PRO A 83 24.35 13.55 -2.74
CA PRO A 83 24.57 12.11 -2.82
C PRO A 83 25.13 11.58 -1.48
N PRO A 84 24.80 10.34 -1.09
CA PRO A 84 25.37 9.74 0.10
C PRO A 84 26.87 9.51 -0.06
N GLU A 85 27.63 9.74 1.02
CA GLU A 85 29.05 9.43 1.10
C GLU A 85 29.24 8.08 1.78
N TRP A 86 29.95 7.18 1.09
CA TRP A 86 30.22 5.83 1.58
C TRP A 86 31.60 5.75 2.23
N GLY A 87 31.63 5.41 3.51
CA GLY A 87 32.85 5.21 4.29
C GLY A 87 32.93 3.82 4.92
N GLN A 88 34.09 3.51 5.50
CA GLN A 88 34.29 2.28 6.27
C GLN A 88 34.74 2.64 7.69
N LEU A 89 34.06 2.08 8.69
CA LEU A 89 34.46 2.14 10.09
C LEU A 89 34.75 0.71 10.57
N GLY A 90 36.01 0.29 10.44
CA GLY A 90 36.40 -1.11 10.65
C GLY A 90 35.75 -2.01 9.61
N GLU A 91 34.96 -3.00 10.06
CA GLU A 91 34.22 -3.93 9.18
C GLU A 91 32.82 -3.40 8.78
N TYR A 92 32.40 -2.25 9.31
CA TYR A 92 31.08 -1.68 9.03
C TYR A 92 31.14 -0.66 7.90
N VAL A 93 30.20 -0.76 6.96
CA VAL A 93 29.92 0.30 5.99
C VAL A 93 29.16 1.40 6.71
N VAL A 94 29.72 2.61 6.71
CA VAL A 94 29.06 3.81 7.23
C VAL A 94 28.60 4.63 6.03
N VAL A 95 27.35 5.09 6.09
CA VAL A 95 26.81 6.01 5.09
C VAL A 95 26.55 7.34 5.78
N ASP A 96 27.06 8.42 5.19
CA ASP A 96 26.70 9.78 5.56
C ASP A 96 25.77 10.34 4.48
N GLY A 97 24.67 10.95 4.90
CA GLY A 97 23.64 11.47 4.00
C GLY A 97 22.49 10.49 3.68
N PRO A 98 21.48 10.97 2.92
CA PRO A 98 20.24 10.25 2.68
C PRO A 98 20.39 9.14 1.63
N THR A 99 19.61 8.06 1.79
CA THR A 99 19.67 6.86 0.92
C THR A 99 18.32 6.52 0.27
N HIS A 100 17.67 7.50 -0.38
CA HIS A 100 16.26 7.40 -0.77
C HIS A 100 15.97 6.26 -1.75
N VAL A 101 16.77 6.06 -2.80
CA VAL A 101 16.56 4.94 -3.73
C VAL A 101 16.73 3.58 -3.05
N SER A 102 17.67 3.47 -2.10
CA SER A 102 17.88 2.25 -1.32
C SER A 102 16.71 1.96 -0.40
N SER A 103 16.22 2.98 0.31
CA SER A 103 14.98 2.92 1.10
C SER A 103 13.78 2.46 0.26
N TYR A 104 13.57 3.07 -0.90
CA TYR A 104 12.49 2.71 -1.82
C TYR A 104 12.59 1.25 -2.27
N ALA A 105 13.77 0.82 -2.71
CA ALA A 105 14.00 -0.53 -3.21
C ALA A 105 13.85 -1.59 -2.11
N ASN A 106 14.41 -1.32 -0.92
CA ASN A 106 14.30 -2.24 0.20
C ASN A 106 12.85 -2.36 0.68
N ALA A 107 12.08 -1.27 0.71
CA ALA A 107 10.68 -1.27 1.14
C ALA A 107 9.67 -1.72 0.04
N TRP A 108 10.09 -2.54 -0.93
CA TRP A 108 9.24 -3.05 -2.01
C TRP A 108 7.92 -3.67 -1.52
N ASP A 109 7.95 -4.36 -0.39
CA ASP A 109 6.79 -5.01 0.23
C ASP A 109 5.77 -4.00 0.77
N VAL A 110 6.24 -2.88 1.32
CA VAL A 110 5.38 -1.75 1.75
C VAL A 110 4.69 -1.14 0.54
N TRP A 111 5.42 -0.88 -0.54
CA TRP A 111 4.83 -0.32 -1.77
C TRP A 111 3.72 -1.22 -2.32
N LEU A 112 3.98 -2.53 -2.45
CA LEU A 112 2.97 -3.47 -2.94
C LEU A 112 1.73 -3.53 -2.03
N ALA A 113 1.92 -3.51 -0.71
CA ALA A 113 0.82 -3.49 0.25
C ALA A 113 -0.03 -2.21 0.12
N LEU A 114 0.61 -1.03 0.08
CA LEU A 114 -0.09 0.25 -0.04
C LEU A 114 -0.83 0.40 -1.37
N LEU A 115 -0.20 0.00 -2.48
CA LEU A 115 -0.83 0.05 -3.80
C LEU A 115 -2.00 -0.94 -3.92
N THR A 116 -1.92 -2.08 -3.23
CA THR A 116 -3.04 -3.03 -3.11
C THR A 116 -4.20 -2.39 -2.35
N VAL A 117 -3.94 -1.77 -1.19
CA VAL A 117 -4.95 -1.06 -0.40
C VAL A 117 -5.59 0.03 -1.24
N ALA A 118 -4.80 0.87 -1.92
CA ALA A 118 -5.28 1.94 -2.77
C ALA A 118 -6.21 1.43 -3.89
N GLY A 119 -5.86 0.32 -4.54
CA GLY A 119 -6.71 -0.32 -5.55
C GLY A 119 -8.03 -0.84 -4.98
N VAL A 120 -8.01 -1.45 -3.79
CA VAL A 120 -9.22 -1.94 -3.11
C VAL A 120 -10.13 -0.78 -2.70
N LEU A 121 -9.57 0.32 -2.19
CA LEU A 121 -10.30 1.53 -1.85
C LEU A 121 -10.96 2.15 -3.09
N GLU A 122 -10.21 2.32 -4.19
CA GLU A 122 -10.78 2.82 -5.44
C GLU A 122 -11.90 1.91 -5.94
N PHE A 123 -11.69 0.59 -5.94
CA PHE A 123 -12.71 -0.37 -6.35
C PHE A 123 -13.98 -0.20 -5.53
N ALA A 124 -13.87 -0.19 -4.20
CA ALA A 124 -15.00 -0.07 -3.30
C ALA A 124 -15.75 1.25 -3.53
N ILE A 125 -15.02 2.36 -3.60
CA ILE A 125 -15.59 3.69 -3.83
C ILE A 125 -16.29 3.74 -5.19
N ARG A 126 -15.59 3.42 -6.29
CA ARG A 126 -16.15 3.52 -7.64
C ARG A 126 -17.34 2.58 -7.85
N ARG A 127 -17.25 1.34 -7.37
CA ARG A 127 -18.31 0.36 -7.56
C ARG A 127 -19.52 0.64 -6.69
N GLY A 128 -19.31 0.97 -5.43
CA GLY A 128 -20.38 1.17 -4.47
C GLY A 128 -21.08 2.52 -4.60
N TYR A 129 -20.34 3.58 -4.93
CA TYR A 129 -20.89 4.93 -5.17
C TYR A 129 -21.25 5.20 -6.63
N GLY A 130 -21.04 4.24 -7.54
CA GLY A 130 -21.38 4.39 -8.96
C GLY A 130 -20.48 5.33 -9.76
N ILE A 131 -19.32 5.72 -9.21
CA ILE A 131 -18.40 6.67 -9.85
C ILE A 131 -17.62 5.98 -10.98
N GLY A 132 -18.03 6.23 -12.22
CA GLY A 132 -17.37 5.69 -13.41
C GLY A 132 -17.34 4.15 -13.44
N GLY A 133 -18.38 3.51 -12.90
CA GLY A 133 -18.47 2.05 -12.75
C GLY A 133 -18.47 1.28 -14.08
N ASP A 134 -18.99 1.88 -15.15
CA ASP A 134 -19.11 1.27 -16.48
C ASP A 134 -17.75 1.01 -17.14
N ARG A 135 -16.71 1.69 -16.65
CA ARG A 135 -15.34 1.52 -17.15
C ARG A 135 -14.61 0.37 -16.45
N LEU A 136 -15.05 -0.06 -15.27
CA LEU A 136 -14.40 -1.13 -14.50
C LEU A 136 -14.54 -2.48 -15.22
N ARG A 137 -13.50 -3.32 -15.16
CA ARG A 137 -13.47 -4.63 -15.83
C ARG A 137 -12.91 -5.69 -14.91
N ASN A 138 -13.31 -6.95 -15.11
CA ASN A 138 -12.71 -8.12 -14.43
C ASN A 138 -12.68 -8.03 -12.89
N LEU A 139 -13.59 -7.27 -12.29
CA LEU A 139 -13.73 -7.09 -10.84
C LEU A 139 -15.02 -7.76 -10.35
N PRO A 140 -15.06 -8.20 -9.09
CA PRO A 140 -16.28 -8.75 -8.51
C PRO A 140 -17.38 -7.68 -8.38
N THR A 141 -18.62 -8.12 -8.30
CA THR A 141 -19.77 -7.27 -8.00
C THR A 141 -19.93 -7.07 -6.49
N LEU A 142 -20.54 -5.96 -6.10
CA LEU A 142 -21.00 -5.69 -4.74
C LEU A 142 -22.53 -5.94 -4.66
N PRO A 143 -23.06 -6.34 -3.50
CA PRO A 143 -22.36 -6.59 -2.24
C PRO A 143 -21.57 -7.92 -2.24
N PHE A 144 -20.56 -8.02 -1.39
CA PHE A 144 -19.82 -9.27 -1.19
C PHE A 144 -20.59 -10.24 -0.28
N SER A 145 -20.43 -11.54 -0.52
CA SER A 145 -20.76 -12.55 0.49
C SER A 145 -19.85 -12.37 1.72
N ARG A 146 -20.33 -12.77 2.91
CA ARG A 146 -19.55 -12.67 4.16
C ARG A 146 -18.17 -13.31 4.01
N ASP A 147 -18.10 -14.51 3.44
CA ASP A 147 -16.84 -15.23 3.24
C ASP A 147 -15.88 -14.48 2.31
N ARG A 148 -16.40 -13.87 1.24
CA ARG A 148 -15.59 -13.07 0.32
C ARG A 148 -15.11 -11.78 0.98
N LEU A 149 -15.96 -11.11 1.75
CA LEU A 149 -15.60 -9.93 2.52
C LEU A 149 -14.46 -10.23 3.49
N VAL A 150 -14.63 -11.26 4.33
CA VAL A 150 -13.62 -11.68 5.33
C VAL A 150 -12.32 -12.05 4.63
N ARG A 151 -12.37 -12.81 3.54
CA ARG A 151 -11.17 -13.18 2.78
C ARG A 151 -10.47 -11.97 2.18
N THR A 152 -11.19 -11.08 1.50
CA THR A 152 -10.61 -9.89 0.88
C THR A 152 -10.00 -8.95 1.92
N VAL A 153 -10.77 -8.60 2.97
CA VAL A 153 -10.28 -7.72 4.04
C VAL A 153 -9.10 -8.37 4.76
N GLY A 154 -9.23 -9.64 5.15
CA GLY A 154 -8.19 -10.38 5.85
C GLY A 154 -6.90 -10.52 5.05
N SER A 155 -6.97 -10.82 3.75
CA SER A 155 -5.78 -10.90 2.89
C SER A 155 -5.08 -9.56 2.74
N VAL A 156 -5.82 -8.47 2.50
CA VAL A 156 -5.23 -7.13 2.32
C VAL A 156 -4.64 -6.63 3.64
N ALA A 157 -5.36 -6.81 4.75
CA ALA A 157 -4.86 -6.48 6.09
C ALA A 157 -3.61 -7.28 6.47
N ALA A 158 -3.59 -8.58 6.17
CA ALA A 158 -2.42 -9.42 6.41
C ALA A 158 -1.21 -8.99 5.57
N LEU A 159 -1.41 -8.54 4.32
CA LEU A 159 -0.32 -7.99 3.50
C LEU A 159 0.29 -6.73 4.13
N VAL A 160 -0.54 -5.79 4.60
CA VAL A 160 -0.05 -4.60 5.32
C VAL A 160 0.64 -5.00 6.62
N GLY A 161 0.07 -5.96 7.36
CA GLY A 161 0.67 -6.52 8.57
C GLY A 161 2.07 -7.10 8.31
N LEU A 162 2.23 -7.90 7.26
CA LEU A 162 3.51 -8.48 6.87
C LEU A 162 4.50 -7.38 6.49
N ALA A 163 4.11 -6.42 5.66
CA ALA A 163 4.98 -5.34 5.22
C ALA A 163 5.48 -4.47 6.39
N ALA A 164 4.58 -4.06 7.29
CA ALA A 164 4.96 -3.31 8.49
C ALA A 164 5.87 -4.12 9.41
N THR A 165 5.65 -5.44 9.52
CA THR A 165 6.50 -6.32 10.33
C THR A 165 7.88 -6.47 9.73
N LEU A 166 8.00 -6.66 8.41
CA LEU A 166 9.28 -6.73 7.71
C LEU A 166 10.06 -5.42 7.83
N LEU A 167 9.38 -4.29 7.71
CA LEU A 167 9.96 -2.96 7.92
C LEU A 167 10.58 -2.84 9.32
N VAL A 168 9.83 -3.24 10.36
CA VAL A 168 10.28 -3.23 11.76
C VAL A 168 11.44 -4.21 12.02
N LEU A 169 11.39 -5.41 11.45
CA LEU A 169 12.43 -6.41 11.62
C LEU A 169 13.75 -5.98 10.96
N ARG A 170 13.67 -5.31 9.80
CA ARG A 170 14.85 -4.72 9.12
C ARG A 170 15.46 -3.58 9.92
N ALA A 171 14.65 -2.82 10.65
CA ALA A 171 15.10 -1.81 11.60
C ALA A 171 15.68 -2.38 12.91
N GLY A 172 15.77 -3.71 13.06
CA GLY A 172 16.50 -4.36 14.16
C GLY A 172 15.68 -4.69 15.41
N ILE A 173 14.35 -4.52 15.40
CA ILE A 173 13.51 -4.90 16.56
C ILE A 173 13.43 -6.44 16.66
N ARG A 174 14.04 -7.00 17.72
CA ARG A 174 14.12 -8.46 17.95
C ARG A 174 13.76 -8.85 19.38
N PRO A 175 12.46 -8.81 19.71
CA PRO A 175 11.85 -10.06 20.18
C PRO A 175 10.67 -10.49 19.27
N PRO A 176 10.46 -11.80 19.04
CA PRO A 176 9.38 -12.33 18.21
C PRO A 176 7.98 -11.83 18.59
N ALA A 177 7.77 -11.60 19.89
CA ALA A 177 6.50 -11.06 20.40
C ALA A 177 6.20 -9.65 19.87
N ALA A 178 7.20 -8.79 19.73
CA ALA A 178 7.02 -7.45 19.19
C ALA A 178 6.63 -7.48 17.70
N ALA A 179 7.25 -8.37 16.92
CA ALA A 179 6.90 -8.58 15.51
C ALA A 179 5.45 -9.05 15.34
N ALA A 180 4.98 -9.97 16.19
CA ALA A 180 3.59 -10.42 16.18
C ALA A 180 2.61 -9.30 16.54
N VAL A 181 2.94 -8.46 17.51
CA VAL A 181 2.11 -7.30 17.89
C VAL A 181 2.03 -6.29 16.73
N VAL A 182 3.15 -5.97 16.09
CA VAL A 182 3.19 -5.10 14.91
C VAL A 182 2.30 -5.65 13.80
N PHE A 183 2.44 -6.94 13.48
CA PHE A 183 1.61 -7.61 12.49
C PHE A 183 0.11 -7.42 12.79
N LEU A 184 -0.30 -7.74 14.02
CA LEU A 184 -1.70 -7.68 14.43
C LEU A 184 -2.23 -6.25 14.39
N PHE A 185 -1.44 -5.26 14.83
CA PHE A 185 -1.85 -3.86 14.86
C PHE A 185 -1.97 -3.26 13.47
N ALA A 186 -0.98 -3.51 12.59
CA ALA A 186 -1.01 -3.06 11.21
C ALA A 186 -2.12 -3.76 10.39
N ALA A 187 -2.39 -5.04 10.67
CA ALA A 187 -3.54 -5.73 10.09
C ALA A 187 -4.86 -5.15 10.59
N ALA A 188 -5.02 -4.95 11.90
CA ALA A 188 -6.25 -4.40 12.47
C ALA A 188 -6.57 -2.99 11.96
N VAL A 189 -5.58 -2.09 11.95
CA VAL A 189 -5.78 -0.70 11.51
C VAL A 189 -6.18 -0.60 10.04
N THR A 190 -5.81 -1.60 9.24
CA THR A 190 -6.20 -1.73 7.83
C THR A 190 -7.55 -2.43 7.66
N ALA A 191 -7.80 -3.48 8.44
CA ALA A 191 -9.00 -4.30 8.34
C ALA A 191 -10.27 -3.50 8.66
N VAL A 192 -10.22 -2.66 9.71
CA VAL A 192 -11.37 -1.86 10.17
C VAL A 192 -11.94 -0.96 9.07
N PRO A 193 -11.17 -0.03 8.46
CA PRO A 193 -11.70 0.85 7.42
C PRO A 193 -12.09 0.10 6.15
N LEU A 194 -11.37 -0.97 5.78
CA LEU A 194 -11.73 -1.78 4.62
C LEU A 194 -13.05 -2.53 4.83
N ALA A 195 -13.27 -3.10 6.02
CA ALA A 195 -14.52 -3.76 6.37
C ALA A 195 -15.68 -2.77 6.39
N ALA A 196 -15.51 -1.60 7.02
CA ALA A 196 -16.51 -0.54 7.07
C ALA A 196 -16.95 -0.11 5.66
N LEU A 197 -15.97 0.11 4.77
CA LEU A 197 -16.21 0.55 3.41
C LEU A 197 -16.84 -0.56 2.54
N LEU A 198 -16.26 -1.76 2.51
CA LEU A 198 -16.73 -2.84 1.64
C LEU A 198 -18.06 -3.45 2.08
N ALA A 199 -18.36 -3.44 3.38
CA ALA A 199 -19.60 -4.00 3.90
C ALA A 199 -20.78 -3.02 3.85
N ARG A 200 -20.53 -1.73 4.11
CA ARG A 200 -21.59 -0.74 4.36
C ARG A 200 -21.40 0.59 3.65
N GLY A 201 -20.33 0.75 2.88
CA GLY A 201 -20.02 2.02 2.24
C GLY A 201 -19.73 3.14 3.25
N ILE A 202 -19.15 2.84 4.40
CA ILE A 202 -18.81 3.83 5.43
C ILE A 202 -17.43 4.39 5.13
N VAL A 203 -17.26 5.72 5.10
CA VAL A 203 -16.10 6.39 4.46
C VAL A 203 -15.23 7.14 5.45
N VAL A 204 -15.78 7.63 6.56
CA VAL A 204 -15.02 8.38 7.57
C VAL A 204 -13.82 7.59 8.09
N PRO A 205 -13.93 6.29 8.45
CA PRO A 205 -12.77 5.49 8.83
C PRO A 205 -11.72 5.42 7.73
N THR A 206 -12.12 5.35 6.46
CA THR A 206 -11.20 5.34 5.31
C THR A 206 -10.45 6.66 5.15
N VAL A 207 -11.12 7.79 5.36
CA VAL A 207 -10.49 9.12 5.31
C VAL A 207 -9.45 9.26 6.43
N LEU A 208 -9.82 8.89 7.66
CA LEU A 208 -8.91 8.91 8.80
C LEU A 208 -7.75 7.90 8.62
N PHE A 209 -8.02 6.76 7.99
CA PHE A 209 -7.00 5.77 7.66
C PHE A 209 -5.90 6.31 6.76
N ALA A 210 -6.10 7.39 5.99
CA ALA A 210 -5.06 8.00 5.15
C ALA A 210 -3.80 8.42 5.92
N LEU A 211 -3.89 8.58 7.25
CA LEU A 211 -2.73 8.81 8.10
C LEU A 211 -1.79 7.59 8.15
N VAL A 212 -2.31 6.36 8.09
CA VAL A 212 -1.50 5.12 8.13
C VAL A 212 -0.55 4.98 6.93
N PRO A 213 -1.01 5.06 5.66
CA PRO A 213 -0.10 5.01 4.53
C PRO A 213 0.87 6.19 4.52
N TYR A 214 0.46 7.39 4.99
CA TYR A 214 1.38 8.51 5.18
C TYR A 214 2.50 8.16 6.16
N THR A 215 2.18 7.62 7.34
CA THR A 215 3.16 7.19 8.34
C THR A 215 4.08 6.11 7.80
N LEU A 216 3.56 5.13 7.06
CA LEU A 216 4.40 4.08 6.45
C LEU A 216 5.34 4.63 5.38
N VAL A 217 4.90 5.58 4.55
CA VAL A 217 5.77 6.24 3.56
C VAL A 217 6.83 7.08 4.26
N TYR A 218 6.45 7.79 5.34
CA TYR A 218 7.39 8.53 6.17
C TYR A 218 8.46 7.62 6.78
N GLU A 219 8.07 6.45 7.28
CA GLU A 219 8.99 5.45 7.83
C GLU A 219 9.99 4.94 6.79
N VAL A 220 9.57 4.80 5.53
CA VAL A 220 10.49 4.37 4.47
C VAL A 220 11.60 5.39 4.20
N PHE A 221 11.29 6.69 4.25
CA PHE A 221 12.21 7.72 3.75
C PHE A 221 12.89 8.59 4.82
N VAL A 222 12.31 8.74 6.01
CA VAL A 222 12.69 9.81 6.94
C VAL A 222 13.21 9.27 8.27
N THR A 223 12.70 8.14 8.74
CA THR A 223 13.05 7.65 10.08
C THR A 223 14.35 6.85 10.05
N THR A 224 15.35 7.37 10.74
CA THR A 224 16.51 6.60 11.21
C THR A 224 16.26 6.00 12.60
N ASP A 225 15.21 6.46 13.28
CA ASP A 225 14.80 6.03 14.61
C ASP A 225 13.91 4.78 14.56
N SER A 226 13.90 4.02 15.66
CA SER A 226 13.15 2.77 15.78
C SER A 226 11.65 2.96 15.41
N PRO A 227 11.04 2.07 14.60
CA PRO A 227 9.64 2.14 14.12
C PRO A 227 8.58 1.88 15.22
N LEU A 228 8.85 2.31 16.46
CA LEU A 228 8.00 2.08 17.63
C LEU A 228 6.62 2.74 17.49
N HIS A 229 6.50 3.82 16.71
CA HIS A 229 5.21 4.46 16.50
C HIS A 229 4.24 3.60 15.67
N ILE A 230 4.71 2.55 14.98
CA ILE A 230 3.84 1.53 14.36
C ILE A 230 3.02 0.80 15.44
N LEU A 231 3.50 0.73 16.69
CA LEU A 231 2.72 0.21 17.81
C LEU A 231 1.48 1.07 18.13
N LEU A 232 1.44 2.33 17.69
CA LEU A 232 0.26 3.19 17.82
C LEU A 232 -0.87 2.79 16.86
N PHE A 233 -0.59 1.96 15.85
CA PHE A 233 -1.63 1.46 14.94
C PHE A 233 -2.71 0.65 15.66
N GLY A 234 -2.37 -0.07 16.73
CA GLY A 234 -3.34 -0.83 17.52
C GLY A 234 -4.39 0.07 18.18
N PRO A 235 -3.97 1.02 19.05
CA PRO A 235 -4.87 2.05 19.58
C PRO A 235 -5.60 2.83 18.48
N TYR A 236 -4.93 3.16 17.37
CA TYR A 236 -5.57 3.87 16.27
C TYR A 236 -6.68 3.06 15.58
N ALA A 237 -6.54 1.73 15.47
CA ALA A 237 -7.60 0.87 14.95
C ALA A 237 -8.89 0.97 15.78
N ILE A 238 -8.78 1.17 17.10
CA ILE A 238 -9.92 1.41 17.98
C ILE A 238 -10.59 2.75 17.65
N VAL A 239 -9.80 3.81 17.42
CA VAL A 239 -10.32 5.11 16.99
C VAL A 239 -11.07 5.00 15.66
N LEU A 240 -10.52 4.25 14.69
CA LEU A 240 -11.18 4.00 13.41
C LEU A 240 -12.49 3.20 13.58
N ALA A 241 -12.53 2.24 14.50
CA ALA A 241 -13.74 1.47 14.81
C ALA A 241 -14.81 2.34 15.47
N LEU A 242 -14.43 3.25 16.37
CA LEU A 242 -15.35 4.24 16.95
C LEU A 242 -15.90 5.19 15.87
N ALA A 243 -15.05 5.64 14.95
CA ALA A 243 -15.46 6.48 13.82
C ALA A 243 -16.47 5.75 12.92
N TRP A 244 -16.27 4.45 12.68
CA TRP A 244 -17.26 3.61 11.97
C TRP A 244 -18.59 3.64 12.72
N VAL A 245 -18.60 3.22 13.99
CA VAL A 245 -19.85 3.13 14.78
C VAL A 245 -20.59 4.48 14.82
N LEU A 246 -19.85 5.58 14.95
CA LEU A 246 -20.43 6.92 14.96
C LEU A 246 -21.08 7.29 13.61
N GLU A 247 -20.38 7.05 12.49
CA GLU A 247 -20.93 7.31 11.16
C GLU A 247 -22.18 6.45 10.91
N GLU A 248 -22.16 5.18 11.32
CA GLU A 248 -23.31 4.27 11.21
C GLU A 248 -24.51 4.76 12.04
N ALA A 249 -24.27 5.22 13.28
CA ALA A 249 -25.29 5.77 14.15
C ALA A 249 -25.90 7.07 13.60
N ILE A 250 -25.09 7.92 12.97
CA ILE A 250 -25.57 9.16 12.34
C ILE A 250 -26.41 8.83 11.09
N ARG A 251 -25.90 7.95 10.21
CA ARG A 251 -26.61 7.56 8.98
C ARG A 251 -27.95 6.89 9.27
N SER A 252 -28.00 6.00 10.27
CA SER A 252 -29.25 5.32 10.66
C SER A 252 -30.32 6.29 11.18
N ARG A 253 -29.93 7.38 11.85
CA ARG A 253 -30.86 8.42 12.32
C ARG A 253 -31.36 9.35 11.21
N LEU A 254 -30.55 9.59 10.19
CA LEU A 254 -30.88 10.51 9.09
C LEU A 254 -31.66 9.85 7.94
N GLY A 255 -32.29 8.70 8.16
CA GLY A 255 -33.06 7.99 7.13
C GLY A 255 -32.19 7.19 6.14
N GLY A 256 -30.90 7.03 6.44
CA GLY A 256 -30.04 5.93 5.99
C GLY A 256 -29.86 5.73 4.48
N TRP A 257 -28.85 6.39 3.90
CA TRP A 257 -28.16 5.82 2.75
C TRP A 257 -27.08 4.85 3.24
N ASP A 258 -27.42 3.57 3.34
CA ASP A 258 -26.47 2.48 3.63
C ASP A 258 -25.63 2.11 2.38
N GLY A 259 -25.30 3.11 1.57
CA GLY A 259 -24.48 2.93 0.38
C GLY A 259 -25.15 2.15 -0.76
N GLY A 260 -26.49 2.12 -0.83
CA GLY A 260 -27.27 1.57 -1.95
C GLY A 260 -26.84 0.16 -2.39
N ARG A 261 -25.89 0.10 -3.34
CA ARG A 261 -25.28 -1.14 -3.86
C ARG A 261 -24.49 -1.93 -2.80
N PHE A 262 -23.99 -1.28 -1.75
CA PHE A 262 -23.34 -1.95 -0.62
C PHE A 262 -24.33 -2.76 0.23
N ALA A 263 -25.60 -2.34 0.28
CA ALA A 263 -26.67 -3.02 1.00
C ALA A 263 -27.57 -3.87 0.07
N GLY A 264 -27.16 -4.08 -1.19
CA GLY A 264 -27.94 -4.85 -2.16
C GLY A 264 -29.18 -4.14 -2.73
N ARG A 265 -29.27 -2.81 -2.59
CA ARG A 265 -30.29 -1.98 -3.25
C ARG A 265 -29.71 -1.39 -4.53
N GLU A 266 -30.24 -1.75 -5.69
CA GLU A 266 -29.90 -1.04 -6.93
C GLU A 266 -30.44 0.40 -6.86
N PRO A 267 -29.66 1.42 -7.26
CA PRO A 267 -30.21 2.75 -7.45
C PRO A 267 -31.28 2.67 -8.54
N ALA A 268 -32.48 3.17 -8.23
CA ALA A 268 -33.61 3.29 -9.15
C ALA A 268 -33.29 4.21 -10.34
#